data_AF-A0A370NJY1-F1
#
_entry.id   AF-A0A370NJY1-F1
#
_cell.length_a   1.000
_cell.length_b   1.000
_cell.length_c   1.000
_cell.angle_alpha   90.00
_cell.angle_beta   90.00
_cell.angle_gamma   90.00
#
_symmetry.space_group_name_H-M   'P 1'
#
loop_
_entity.id
_entity.type
_entity.pdbx_description
1 polymer ?
#
loop_
_entity_poly.entity_id
_entity_poly.type
_entity_poly.pdbx_seq_one_letter_code
_entity_poly.pdbx_strand_id
1 'polypeptide(L)'
;MAKEHPILFTGAMVRAILDGRKTQTRRDGFTPDYVALLENGYCRYAYAGDQLWAGETWAQPAALDPGPTVYRADYPTWVPLGYQNIPPVEAIRWKPSIHIPRAACRLVLGGPTSVWGG
;
A
#
# COMPACT_ATOMS: atom_id res chain seq x y z
N MET A 1 -3.42 -13.97 -16.73
CA MET A 1 -2.21 -13.54 -15.99
C MET A 1 -2.60 -12.33 -15.19
N ALA A 2 -2.55 -12.39 -13.85
CA ALA A 2 -2.93 -11.29 -12.98
C ALA A 2 -1.99 -10.09 -13.22
N LYS A 3 -2.54 -8.89 -13.36
CA LYS A 3 -1.75 -7.65 -13.49
C LYS A 3 -1.58 -7.01 -12.11
N GLU A 4 -0.40 -6.43 -11.88
CA GLU A 4 -0.09 -5.70 -10.64
C GLU A 4 -0.28 -4.21 -10.84
N HIS A 5 -1.01 -3.56 -9.94
CA HIS A 5 -1.30 -2.13 -10.05
C HIS A 5 -1.03 -1.37 -8.75
N PRO A 6 -0.36 -0.20 -8.81
CA PRO A 6 -0.18 0.67 -7.65
C PRO A 6 -1.51 1.26 -7.19
N ILE A 7 -1.71 1.27 -5.88
CA ILE A 7 -2.75 2.06 -5.23
C ILE A 7 -2.14 2.90 -4.11
N LEU A 8 -2.50 4.18 -4.08
CA LEU A 8 -2.05 5.09 -3.03
C LEU A 8 -2.92 4.92 -1.79
N PHE A 9 -2.27 4.67 -0.66
CA PHE A 9 -2.92 4.65 0.65
C PHE A 9 -2.36 5.75 1.55
N THR A 10 -3.23 6.31 2.38
CA THR A 10 -2.78 7.15 3.50
C THR A 10 -2.17 6.27 4.58
N GLY A 11 -1.27 6.82 5.41
CA GLY A 11 -0.67 6.06 6.51
C GLY A 11 -1.71 5.47 7.48
N ALA A 12 -2.86 6.13 7.65
CA ALA A 12 -3.96 5.60 8.46
C ALA A 12 -4.63 4.36 7.82
N MET A 13 -4.78 4.35 6.50
CA MET A 13 -5.31 3.19 5.78
C MET A 13 -4.33 2.02 5.82
N VAL A 14 -3.03 2.28 5.68
CA VAL A 14 -1.97 1.27 5.80
C VAL A 14 -2.00 0.63 7.19
N ARG A 15 -2.03 1.44 8.26
CA ARG A 15 -2.17 0.92 9.63
C ARG A 15 -3.44 0.08 9.80
N ALA A 16 -4.57 0.53 9.26
CA ALA A 16 -5.81 -0.23 9.35
C ALA A 16 -5.74 -1.57 8.59
N ILE A 17 -5.00 -1.64 7.48
CA ILE A 17 -4.73 -2.90 6.77
C ILE A 17 -3.83 -3.80 7.62
N LEU A 18 -2.74 -3.27 8.18
CA LEU A 18 -1.81 -4.01 9.04
C LEU A 18 -2.49 -4.56 10.30
N ASP A 19 -3.43 -3.81 10.89
CA ASP A 19 -4.23 -4.23 12.03
C ASP A 19 -5.38 -5.19 11.65
N GLY A 20 -5.53 -5.55 10.36
CA GLY A 20 -6.64 -6.37 9.86
C GLY A 20 -8.02 -5.69 9.89
N ARG A 21 -8.08 -4.40 10.26
CA ARG A 21 -9.32 -3.60 10.36
C ARG A 21 -9.85 -3.13 8.99
N LYS A 22 -9.04 -3.21 7.94
CA LYS A 22 -9.42 -2.82 6.58
C LYS A 22 -9.06 -3.90 5.56
N THR A 23 -10.09 -4.53 5.00
CA THR A 23 -9.98 -5.57 3.98
C THR A 23 -10.51 -5.12 2.60
N GLN A 24 -11.24 -4.00 2.55
CA GLN A 24 -11.84 -3.48 1.32
C GLN A 24 -11.60 -1.98 1.17
N THR A 25 -11.40 -1.53 -0.07
CA THR A 25 -11.35 -0.11 -0.42
C THR A 25 -12.37 0.17 -1.53
N ARG A 26 -13.35 1.04 -1.24
CA ARG A 26 -14.36 1.50 -2.21
C ARG A 26 -13.87 2.80 -2.83
N ARG A 27 -14.04 2.96 -4.15
CA ARG A 27 -13.93 4.26 -4.82
C ARG A 27 -15.34 4.74 -5.14
N ASP A 28 -15.74 5.85 -4.52
CA ASP A 28 -17.02 6.50 -4.78
C ASP A 28 -17.01 7.20 -6.14
N GLY A 29 -18.14 7.15 -6.84
CA GLY A 29 -18.34 7.88 -8.11
C GLY A 29 -18.83 7.04 -9.30
N PHE A 30 -19.03 5.73 -9.15
CA PHE A 30 -19.45 4.86 -10.25
C PHE A 30 -20.50 3.84 -9.79
N THR A 31 -21.53 3.59 -10.61
CA THR A 31 -22.52 2.54 -10.35
C THR A 31 -21.93 1.15 -10.64
N PRO A 32 -22.40 0.07 -9.97
CA PRO A 32 -21.92 -1.29 -10.22
C PRO A 32 -21.96 -1.67 -11.71
N ASP A 33 -23.06 -1.35 -12.39
CA ASP A 33 -23.22 -1.58 -13.82
C ASP A 33 -22.21 -0.79 -14.66
N TYR A 34 -21.92 0.47 -14.26
CA TYR A 34 -20.97 1.33 -14.95
C TYR A 34 -19.51 0.87 -14.80
N VAL A 35 -19.13 0.32 -13.65
CA VAL A 35 -17.79 -0.26 -13.42
C VAL A 35 -17.63 -1.61 -14.13
N ALA A 36 -18.72 -2.36 -14.31
CA ALA A 36 -18.72 -3.68 -14.93
C ALA A 36 -18.59 -3.67 -16.46
N LEU A 37 -18.88 -2.54 -17.12
CA LEU A 37 -18.75 -2.41 -18.57
C LEU A 37 -17.27 -2.32 -18.98
N LEU A 38 -16.80 -3.34 -19.71
CA LEU A 38 -15.44 -3.43 -20.28
C LEU A 38 -15.07 -2.20 -21.13
N GLU A 39 -16.07 -1.58 -21.77
CA GLU A 39 -15.92 -0.44 -22.69
C GLU A 39 -15.69 0.90 -21.96
N ASN A 40 -15.98 0.96 -20.66
CA ASN A 40 -15.99 2.23 -19.92
C ASN A 40 -14.59 2.71 -19.50
N GLY A 41 -13.54 1.87 -19.52
CA GLY A 41 -12.16 2.31 -19.28
C GLY A 41 -11.90 3.00 -17.91
N TYR A 42 -12.88 3.03 -17.00
CA TYR A 42 -12.72 3.54 -15.63
C TYR A 42 -12.15 2.46 -14.70
N CYS A 43 -12.31 1.18 -15.04
CA CYS A 43 -11.57 0.07 -14.46
C CYS A 43 -10.15 -0.01 -15.07
N ARG A 44 -9.39 1.09 -14.98
CA ARG A 44 -8.04 1.21 -15.57
C ARG A 44 -6.94 0.57 -14.72
N TYR A 45 -7.28 0.03 -13.54
CA TYR A 45 -6.29 -0.29 -12.51
C TYR A 45 -6.46 -1.62 -11.78
N ALA A 46 -7.53 -2.41 -11.97
CA ALA A 46 -7.58 -3.81 -11.53
C ALA A 46 -8.97 -4.41 -11.79
N TYR A 47 -9.01 -5.61 -12.37
CA TYR A 47 -10.16 -6.50 -12.39
C TYR A 47 -10.14 -7.46 -11.20
N ALA A 48 -11.26 -8.17 -10.96
CA ALA A 48 -11.27 -9.29 -10.02
C ALA A 48 -10.22 -10.33 -10.44
N GLY A 49 -9.29 -10.64 -9.52
CA GLY A 49 -8.13 -11.49 -9.79
C GLY A 49 -6.81 -10.77 -10.09
N ASP A 50 -6.83 -9.44 -10.27
CA ASP A 50 -5.60 -8.63 -10.30
C ASP A 50 -5.04 -8.40 -8.88
N GLN A 51 -3.78 -8.00 -8.77
CA GLN A 51 -3.14 -7.68 -7.49
C GLN A 51 -2.93 -6.18 -7.36
N LEU A 52 -3.39 -5.62 -6.25
CA LEU A 52 -3.14 -4.23 -5.90
C LEU A 52 -2.00 -4.17 -4.90
N TRP A 53 -1.02 -3.31 -5.12
CA TRP A 53 0.02 -3.08 -4.12
C TRP A 53 -0.10 -1.69 -3.51
N ALA A 54 -0.03 -1.65 -2.19
CA ALA A 54 -0.19 -0.42 -1.43
C ALA A 54 1.12 0.36 -1.43
N GLY A 55 1.09 1.57 -1.98
CA GLY A 55 2.20 2.50 -1.83
C GLY A 55 2.19 3.11 -0.43
N GLU A 56 3.29 2.94 0.31
CA GLU A 56 3.47 3.50 1.66
C GLU A 56 4.51 4.64 1.65
N THR A 57 4.38 5.56 2.61
CA THR A 57 5.45 6.54 2.88
C THR A 57 6.64 5.82 3.49
N TRP A 58 7.81 5.93 2.87
CA TRP A 58 8.99 5.10 3.17
C TRP A 58 10.25 5.95 3.34
N ALA A 59 11.30 5.37 3.92
CA ALA A 59 12.62 5.99 4.01
C ALA A 59 13.74 4.95 4.10
N GLN A 60 14.96 5.38 3.81
CA GLN A 60 16.20 4.67 4.13
C GLN A 60 17.08 5.66 4.90
N PRO A 61 16.95 5.71 6.24
CA PRO A 61 17.65 6.70 7.05
C PRO A 61 19.16 6.46 6.98
N ALA A 62 19.93 7.49 6.64
CA ALA A 62 21.41 7.40 6.58
C ALA A 62 22.04 7.08 7.94
N ALA A 63 21.32 7.38 9.05
CA ALA A 63 21.74 7.02 10.39
C ALA A 63 21.81 5.50 10.65
N LEU A 64 21.26 4.68 9.75
CA LEU A 64 21.18 3.22 9.88
C LEU A 64 22.03 2.48 8.84
N ASP A 65 23.18 2.99 8.38
CA ASP A 65 23.92 2.45 7.22
C ASP A 65 24.54 1.03 7.42
N PRO A 66 24.28 0.03 6.52
CA PRO A 66 23.31 0.05 5.41
C PRO A 66 21.86 0.11 5.91
N GLY A 67 21.17 1.19 5.54
CA GLY A 67 19.84 1.57 6.02
C GLY A 67 18.76 0.58 5.60
N PRO A 68 17.99 0.00 6.54
CA PRO A 68 16.85 -0.79 6.17
C PRO A 68 15.80 0.14 5.55
N THR A 69 14.98 -0.39 4.64
CA THR A 69 13.78 0.32 4.21
C THR A 69 12.79 0.30 5.36
N VAL A 70 12.43 1.49 5.85
CA VAL A 70 11.46 1.69 6.93
C VAL A 70 10.22 2.39 6.41
N TYR A 71 9.09 2.19 7.08
CA TYR A 71 7.79 2.68 6.65
C TYR A 71 7.14 3.51 7.75
N ARG A 72 6.56 4.66 7.38
CA ARG A 72 6.03 5.62 8.35
C ARG A 72 4.81 5.09 9.12
N ALA A 73 4.13 4.07 8.60
CA ALA A 73 2.90 3.55 9.17
C ALA A 73 3.12 2.88 10.54
N ASP A 74 4.24 2.16 10.68
CA ASP A 74 4.57 1.28 11.79
C ASP A 74 6.02 1.48 12.28
N TYR A 75 6.68 2.56 11.87
CA TYR A 75 7.96 2.97 12.44
C TYR A 75 7.80 3.38 13.92
N PRO A 76 8.72 2.98 14.83
CA PRO A 76 9.93 2.18 14.62
C PRO A 76 9.74 0.66 14.81
N THR A 77 8.51 0.19 15.03
CA THR A 77 8.21 -1.22 15.39
C THR A 77 8.73 -2.25 14.39
N TRP A 78 8.79 -1.90 13.10
CA TRP A 78 9.28 -2.80 12.04
C TRP A 78 10.79 -2.66 11.73
N VAL A 79 11.53 -1.86 12.50
CA VAL A 79 12.99 -1.79 12.34
C VAL A 79 13.61 -3.11 12.84
N PRO A 80 14.48 -3.78 12.04
CA PRO A 80 15.08 -5.04 12.46
C PRO A 80 15.85 -4.94 13.78
N LEU A 81 15.72 -5.98 14.61
CA LEU A 81 16.46 -6.14 15.86
C LEU A 81 17.96 -6.30 15.53
N GLY A 82 18.73 -5.24 15.76
CA GLY A 82 20.15 -5.17 15.36
C GLY A 82 20.59 -3.74 15.05
N TYR A 83 19.64 -2.87 14.70
CA TYR A 83 19.90 -1.45 14.55
C TYR A 83 19.86 -0.74 15.90
N GLN A 84 20.91 0.03 16.19
CA GLN A 84 21.00 0.94 17.34
C GLN A 84 20.80 2.38 16.87
N ASN A 85 20.57 3.31 17.80
CA ASN A 85 20.36 4.73 17.50
C ASN A 85 19.22 5.00 16.51
N ILE A 86 18.10 4.32 16.71
CA ILE A 86 16.88 4.47 15.92
C ILE A 86 16.43 5.95 15.99
N PRO A 87 16.48 6.71 14.88
CA PRO A 87 16.14 8.13 14.91
C PRO A 87 14.65 8.34 15.23
N PRO A 88 14.25 9.45 15.86
CA PRO A 88 12.83 9.74 16.04
C PRO A 88 12.14 10.00 14.68
N VAL A 89 10.82 9.80 14.62
CA VAL A 89 10.04 9.86 13.37
C VAL A 89 10.17 11.19 12.64
N GLU A 90 10.33 12.29 13.38
CA GLU A 90 10.52 13.66 12.91
C GLU A 90 11.91 13.92 12.32
N ALA A 91 12.92 13.13 12.69
CA ALA A 91 14.28 13.26 12.16
C ALA A 91 14.45 12.51 10.82
N ILE A 92 13.47 11.70 10.42
CA ILE A 92 13.53 10.93 9.17
C ILE A 92 13.03 11.77 7.99
N ARG A 93 13.85 11.80 6.94
CA ARG A 93 13.43 12.33 5.63
C ARG A 93 12.58 11.30 4.89
N TRP A 94 11.27 11.39 5.08
CA TRP A 94 10.29 10.52 4.44
C TRP A 94 10.13 10.80 2.94
N LYS A 95 10.06 9.73 2.14
CA LYS A 95 9.71 9.76 0.72
C LYS A 95 8.22 9.44 0.56
N PRO A 96 7.48 10.19 -0.26
CA PRO A 96 6.05 9.97 -0.43
C PRO A 96 5.78 8.63 -1.13
N SER A 97 4.57 8.10 -0.93
CA SER A 97 4.13 6.80 -1.45
C SER A 97 4.10 6.70 -2.98
N ILE A 98 4.02 7.83 -3.69
CA ILE A 98 4.02 7.86 -5.15
C ILE A 98 5.36 7.42 -5.78
N HIS A 99 6.44 7.43 -5.00
CA HIS A 99 7.80 7.11 -5.47
C HIS A 99 8.32 5.78 -4.94
N ILE A 100 7.48 5.00 -4.26
CA ILE A 100 7.92 3.71 -3.74
C ILE A 100 8.10 2.70 -4.88
N PRO A 101 9.27 2.04 -4.99
CA PRO A 101 9.48 1.00 -5.99
C PRO A 101 8.74 -0.28 -5.60
N ARG A 102 8.33 -1.08 -6.58
CA ARG A 102 7.64 -2.37 -6.36
C ARG A 102 8.42 -3.33 -5.45
N ALA A 103 9.76 -3.34 -5.56
CA ALA A 103 10.63 -4.17 -4.73
C ALA A 103 10.61 -3.79 -3.24
N ALA A 104 10.20 -2.56 -2.90
CA ALA A 104 10.01 -2.10 -1.53
C ALA A 104 8.54 -2.12 -1.10
N CYS A 105 7.62 -2.60 -1.93
CA CYS A 105 6.22 -2.72 -1.52
C CYS A 105 6.01 -4.04 -0.80
N ARG A 106 5.66 -3.96 0.49
CA ARG A 106 5.40 -5.13 1.34
C ARG A 106 3.92 -5.52 1.44
N LEU A 107 3.02 -4.63 1.04
CA LEU A 107 1.57 -4.84 1.10
C LEU A 107 1.02 -5.13 -0.30
N VAL A 108 0.56 -6.36 -0.50
CA VAL A 108 -0.16 -6.80 -1.69
C VAL A 108 -1.55 -7.24 -1.26
N LEU A 109 -2.55 -6.58 -1.82
CA LEU A 109 -3.96 -6.92 -1.66
C LEU A 109 -4.39 -7.68 -2.91
N GLY A 110 -5.09 -8.80 -2.71
CA GLY A 110 -5.90 -9.35 -3.80
C GLY A 110 -6.89 -8.28 -4.23
N GLY A 111 -6.98 -8.02 -5.54
CA GLY A 111 -8.13 -7.30 -6.10
C GLY A 111 -9.40 -7.96 -5.59
N PRO A 112 -10.51 -7.22 -5.45
CA PRO A 112 -11.71 -7.72 -4.81
C PRO A 112 -12.06 -9.10 -5.37
N THR A 113 -11.83 -10.13 -4.56
CA THR A 113 -12.41 -11.44 -4.77
C THR A 113 -13.89 -11.20 -4.59
N SER A 114 -14.60 -11.21 -5.72
CA SER A 114 -16.04 -11.38 -5.84
C SER A 114 -16.70 -11.81 -4.53
N VAL A 115 -17.13 -10.82 -3.74
CA VAL A 115 -18.25 -10.96 -2.80
C VAL A 115 -19.49 -10.67 -3.62
N TRP A 116 -19.93 -11.67 -4.38
CA TRP A 116 -21.25 -11.70 -4.98
C TRP A 116 -22.01 -12.86 -4.34
N GLY A 117 -22.89 -12.52 -3.41
CA GLY A 117 -23.73 -13.44 -2.66
C GLY A 117 -24.83 -12.64 -1.99
N GLY A 118 -25.91 -12.45 -2.74
CA GLY A 118 -27.16 -11.77 -2.37
C GLY A 118 -28.12 -11.92 -3.52
#